data_AF-A0A9D6VWN7-F1
#
_entry.id   AF-A0A9D6VWN7-F1
#
_cell.length_a   1.000
_cell.length_b   1.000
_cell.length_c   1.000
_cell.angle_alpha   90.00
_cell.angle_beta   90.00
_cell.angle_gamma   90.00
#
_symmetry.space_group_name_H-M   'P 1'
#
loop_
_entity.id
_entity.type
_entity.pdbx_description
1 polymer ?
#
loop_
_entity_poly.entity_id
_entity_poly.type
_entity_poly.pdbx_seq_one_letter_code
_entity_poly.pdbx_strand_id
1 'polypeptide(L)'
;MTIAPYTCALGLTIAVEVPTVALFYPGQRLRLGTCCCLVTTLTHATIFLVLFRFLDFVAAALVLGETGAILAEAGAYAVVSRPHDFPQALMASAAANALSFGLGLAVL
;
A
#
# COMPACT_ATOMS: atom_id res chain seq x y z
N MET A 1 -19.70 5.57 -1.60
CA MET A 1 -18.59 6.48 -1.99
C MET A 1 -18.69 6.70 -3.50
N THR A 2 -18.65 7.95 -3.98
CA THR A 2 -18.63 8.23 -5.44
C THR A 2 -17.24 7.89 -6.01
N ILE A 3 -17.12 7.66 -7.32
CA ILE A 3 -15.85 7.26 -7.96
C ILE A 3 -14.76 8.33 -7.77
N ALA A 4 -15.13 9.61 -7.84
CA ALA A 4 -14.20 10.74 -7.75
C ALA A 4 -13.38 10.79 -6.43
N PRO A 5 -13.97 10.79 -5.22
CA PRO A 5 -13.20 10.80 -3.97
C PRO A 5 -12.35 9.55 -3.79
N TYR A 6 -12.80 8.39 -4.29
CA TYR A 6 -12.01 7.16 -4.25
C TYR A 6 -10.74 7.28 -5.12
N THR A 7 -10.87 7.79 -6.34
CA THR A 7 -9.72 8.00 -7.23
C THR A 7 -8.74 9.05 -6.68
N CYS A 8 -9.23 10.09 -6.01
CA CYS A 8 -8.38 11.06 -5.33
C CYS A 8 -7.59 10.42 -4.18
N ALA A 9 -8.26 9.61 -3.34
CA ALA A 9 -7.60 8.88 -2.26
C ALA A 9 -6.50 7.96 -2.79
N LEU A 10 -6.80 7.14 -3.81
CA LEU A 10 -5.81 6.27 -4.44
C LEU A 10 -4.62 7.07 -5.03
N GLY A 11 -4.89 8.20 -5.67
CA GLY A 11 -3.85 9.06 -6.22
C GLY A 11 -2.91 9.61 -5.13
N LEU A 12 -3.46 10.04 -3.99
CA LEU A 12 -2.69 10.49 -2.84
C LEU A 12 -1.86 9.36 -2.23
N THR A 13 -2.45 8.17 -2.07
CA THR A 13 -1.74 6.97 -1.59
C THR A 13 -0.54 6.68 -2.48
N ILE A 14 -0.72 6.56 -3.80
CA ILE A 14 0.37 6.28 -4.74
C ILE A 14 1.44 7.39 -4.69
N ALA A 15 1.02 8.66 -4.59
CA ALA A 15 1.94 9.79 -4.53
C ALA A 15 2.83 9.78 -3.27
N VAL A 16 2.41 9.11 -2.19
CA VAL A 16 3.20 8.95 -0.95
C VAL A 16 3.99 7.65 -0.94
N GLU A 17 3.36 6.53 -1.30
CA GLU A 17 3.94 5.20 -1.16
C GLU A 17 5.08 4.97 -2.16
N VAL A 18 4.90 5.35 -3.43
CA VAL A 18 5.92 5.16 -4.46
C VAL A 18 7.25 5.84 -4.12
N PRO A 19 7.29 7.15 -3.75
CA PRO A 19 8.54 7.77 -3.34
C PRO A 19 9.07 7.17 -2.04
N THR A 20 8.21 6.81 -1.07
CA THR A 20 8.64 6.12 0.15
C THR A 20 9.39 4.83 -0.18
N VAL A 21 8.79 3.94 -0.96
CA VAL A 21 9.42 2.68 -1.37
C VAL A 21 10.67 2.92 -2.21
N ALA A 22 10.67 3.92 -3.10
CA ALA A 22 11.85 4.26 -3.89
C ALA A 22 13.04 4.74 -3.04
N LEU A 23 12.79 5.38 -1.89
CA LEU A 23 13.85 5.76 -0.94
C LEU A 23 14.51 4.55 -0.29
N PHE A 24 13.75 3.48 -0.01
CA PHE A 24 14.32 2.23 0.50
C PHE A 24 15.16 1.49 -0.55
N TYR A 25 14.93 1.70 -1.85
CA TYR A 25 15.60 0.97 -2.93
C TYR A 25 16.33 1.90 -3.94
N PRO A 26 17.41 2.61 -3.54
CA PRO A 26 18.04 3.63 -4.36
C PRO A 26 18.58 3.12 -5.71
N GLY A 27 19.00 1.85 -5.81
CA GLY A 27 19.47 1.25 -7.06
C GLY A 27 18.37 0.68 -7.95
N GLN A 28 17.11 0.64 -7.50
CA GLN A 28 16.00 -0.04 -8.19
C GLN A 28 14.69 0.77 -8.14
N ARG A 29 14.79 2.09 -7.99
CA ARG A 29 13.67 3.01 -7.78
C ARG A 29 12.53 2.82 -8.78
N LEU A 30 12.84 2.72 -10.06
CA LEU A 30 11.82 2.50 -11.10
C LEU A 30 11.15 1.14 -10.93
N ARG A 31 11.93 0.08 -10.73
CA ARG A 31 11.40 -1.28 -10.62
C ARG A 31 10.49 -1.45 -9.40
N LEU A 32 10.95 -1.00 -8.23
CA LEU A 32 10.17 -1.11 -7.00
C LEU A 32 9.06 -0.06 -6.93
N GLY A 33 9.26 1.13 -7.50
CA GLY A 33 8.21 2.14 -7.62
C GLY A 33 7.05 1.68 -8.50
N THR A 34 7.33 1.05 -9.65
CA THR A 34 6.28 0.45 -10.49
C THR A 34 5.61 -0.72 -9.79
N CYS A 35 6.37 -1.57 -9.09
CA CYS A 35 5.81 -2.67 -8.30
C CYS A 35 4.86 -2.14 -7.22
N CYS A 36 5.28 -1.15 -6.43
CA CYS A 36 4.45 -0.45 -5.45
C CYS A 36 3.17 0.08 -6.08
N CYS A 37 3.27 0.88 -7.13
CA CYS A 37 2.09 1.42 -7.81
C CYS A 37 1.07 0.34 -8.23
N LEU A 38 1.55 -0.76 -8.81
CA LEU A 38 0.70 -1.88 -9.22
C LEU A 38 0.06 -2.60 -8.03
N VAL A 39 0.85 -2.93 -7.02
CA VAL A 39 0.35 -3.69 -5.86
C VAL A 39 -0.61 -2.84 -5.05
N THR A 40 -0.29 -1.58 -4.74
CA THR A 40 -1.18 -0.64 -4.05
C THR A 40 -2.52 -0.48 -4.80
N THR A 41 -2.48 -0.36 -6.13
CA THR A 41 -3.70 -0.26 -6.95
C THR A 41 -4.54 -1.53 -6.87
N LEU A 42 -3.91 -2.72 -6.94
CA LEU A 42 -4.61 -4.00 -6.80
C LEU A 42 -5.20 -4.21 -5.41
N THR A 43 -4.46 -3.83 -4.36
CA THR A 43 -4.91 -3.86 -2.97
C THR A 43 -6.15 -2.98 -2.81
N HIS A 44 -6.10 -1.73 -3.27
CA HIS A 44 -7.24 -0.81 -3.23
C HIS A 44 -8.45 -1.33 -4.01
N ALA A 45 -8.23 -1.84 -5.22
CA ALA A 45 -9.30 -2.44 -6.03
C ALA A 45 -9.95 -3.65 -5.32
N THR A 46 -9.15 -4.49 -4.67
CA THR A 46 -9.65 -5.64 -3.91
C THR A 46 -10.46 -5.19 -2.70
N ILE A 47 -9.97 -4.20 -1.95
CA ILE A 47 -10.69 -3.62 -0.81
C ILE A 47 -12.02 -3.01 -1.25
N PHE A 48 -12.03 -2.24 -2.34
CA PHE A 48 -13.22 -1.58 -2.87
C PHE A 48 -14.28 -2.58 -3.37
N LEU A 49 -13.86 -3.62 -4.08
CA LEU A 49 -14.78 -4.58 -4.72
C LEU A 49 -15.25 -5.69 -3.77
N VAL A 50 -14.37 -6.16 -2.89
CA VAL A 50 -14.62 -7.34 -2.05
C VAL A 50 -14.90 -6.92 -0.62
N LEU A 51 -13.99 -6.18 0.00
CA LEU A 51 -13.99 -5.98 1.45
C LEU A 51 -15.14 -5.08 1.92
N PHE A 52 -15.46 -4.02 1.17
CA PHE A 52 -16.58 -3.12 1.49
C PHE A 52 -17.96 -3.81 1.59
N ARG A 53 -18.10 -5.00 1.00
CA ARG A 53 -19.35 -5.77 1.01
C ARG A 53 -19.54 -6.63 2.27
N PHE A 54 -18.48 -6.82 3.07
CA PHE A 54 -18.48 -7.78 4.19
C PHE A 54 -18.12 -7.17 5.55
N LEU A 55 -17.92 -5.85 5.65
CA LEU A 55 -17.43 -5.21 6.87
C LEU A 55 -18.50 -4.50 7.69
N ASP A 56 -19.14 -5.29 8.57
CA ASP A 56 -19.96 -4.78 9.69
C ASP A 56 -19.14 -4.52 10.98
N PHE A 57 -17.81 -4.74 10.97
CA PHE A 57 -16.93 -4.53 12.14
C PHE A 57 -15.73 -3.65 11.80
N VAL A 58 -15.82 -2.36 12.12
CA VAL A 58 -14.90 -1.32 11.62
C VAL A 58 -13.46 -1.48 12.13
N ALA A 59 -13.25 -1.82 13.41
CA ALA A 59 -11.90 -1.77 14.00
C ALA A 59 -11.05 -3.02 13.74
N ALA A 60 -11.58 -4.23 14.00
CA ALA A 60 -10.81 -5.47 13.82
C ALA A 60 -10.51 -5.75 12.34
N ALA A 61 -11.45 -5.40 11.45
CA ALA A 61 -11.26 -5.53 10.02
C ALA A 61 -10.21 -4.57 9.45
N LEU A 62 -10.12 -3.36 10.01
CA LEU A 62 -9.11 -2.39 9.62
C LEU A 62 -7.71 -2.93 9.98
N VAL A 63 -7.51 -3.39 11.21
CA VAL A 63 -6.21 -3.97 11.62
C VAL A 63 -5.83 -5.19 10.76
N LEU A 64 -6.78 -6.09 10.49
CA LEU A 64 -6.53 -7.26 9.65
C LEU A 64 -6.27 -6.88 8.18
N GLY A 65 -7.01 -5.91 7.65
CA GLY A 65 -6.84 -5.40 6.29
C GLY A 65 -5.47 -4.76 6.10
N GLU A 66 -5.07 -3.86 7.00
CA GLU A 66 -3.77 -3.20 6.99
C GLU A 66 -2.62 -4.21 7.14
N THR A 67 -2.75 -5.15 8.09
CA THR A 67 -1.71 -6.19 8.28
C THR A 67 -1.60 -7.07 7.03
N GLY A 68 -2.72 -7.43 6.41
CA GLY A 68 -2.75 -8.21 5.17
C GLY A 68 -2.13 -7.46 4.00
N ALA A 69 -2.44 -6.16 3.85
CA ALA A 69 -1.89 -5.29 2.82
C ALA A 69 -0.37 -5.17 2.96
N ILE A 70 0.13 -4.89 4.17
CA ILE A 70 1.56 -4.79 4.47
C ILE A 70 2.31 -6.07 4.09
N LEU A 71 1.77 -7.23 4.48
CA LEU A 71 2.40 -8.52 4.18
C LEU A 71 2.39 -8.84 2.67
N ALA A 72 1.28 -8.55 1.98
CA ALA A 72 1.16 -8.79 0.55
C ALA A 72 2.14 -7.92 -0.25
N GLU A 73 2.22 -6.63 0.08
CA GLU A 73 3.16 -5.70 -0.52
C GLU A 73 4.61 -6.06 -0.22
N ALA A 74 4.94 -6.37 1.04
CA ALA A 74 6.27 -6.82 1.41
C ALA A 74 6.67 -8.09 0.62
N GLY A 75 5.75 -9.04 0.45
CA GLY A 75 5.98 -10.22 -0.39
C GLY A 75 6.29 -9.84 -1.84
N ALA A 76 5.51 -8.94 -2.43
CA ALA A 76 5.74 -8.49 -3.81
C ALA A 76 7.09 -7.76 -3.95
N TYR A 77 7.43 -6.87 -3.02
CA TYR A 77 8.70 -6.15 -3.03
C TYR A 77 9.88 -7.10 -2.85
N ALA A 78 9.78 -8.09 -1.96
CA ALA A 78 10.83 -9.07 -1.74
C ALA A 78 11.09 -9.94 -2.98
N VAL A 79 10.06 -10.29 -3.75
CA VAL A 79 10.18 -11.04 -5.00
C VAL A 79 10.81 -10.19 -6.11
N VAL A 80 10.54 -8.89 -6.13
CA VAL A 80 11.00 -7.98 -7.19
C VAL A 80 12.34 -7.33 -6.86
N SER A 81 12.73 -7.23 -5.59
CA SER A 81 13.97 -6.60 -5.15
C SER A 81 15.20 -7.47 -5.43
N ARG A 82 16.37 -6.83 -5.54
CA ARG A 82 17.67 -7.53 -5.62
C ARG A 82 18.65 -6.89 -4.63
N PRO A 83 19.17 -7.63 -3.64
CA PRO A 83 18.80 -9.00 -3.27
C PRO A 83 17.35 -9.09 -2.78
N HIS A 84 16.77 -10.30 -2.81
CA HIS A 84 15.40 -10.58 -2.35
C HIS A 84 15.29 -10.45 -0.82
N ASP A 85 15.35 -9.23 -0.31
CA ASP A 85 15.43 -8.91 1.12
C ASP A 85 14.01 -8.66 1.68
N PHE A 86 13.48 -9.66 2.38
CA PHE A 86 12.15 -9.57 2.98
C PHE A 86 12.09 -8.59 4.17
N PRO A 87 13.06 -8.56 5.11
CA PRO A 87 13.09 -7.52 6.15
C PRO A 87 13.02 -6.09 5.60
N GLN A 88 13.82 -5.77 4.58
CA GLN A 88 13.79 -4.44 3.95
C GLN A 88 12.45 -4.17 3.25
N ALA A 89 11.89 -5.19 2.57
CA ALA A 89 10.57 -5.10 1.94
C ALA A 89 9.45 -4.85 2.96
N LEU A 90 9.51 -5.51 4.11
CA LEU A 90 8.55 -5.32 5.20
C LEU A 90 8.65 -3.92 5.78
N MET A 91 9.86 -3.41 6.01
CA MET A 91 10.05 -2.02 6.47
C MET A 91 9.54 -1.00 5.44
N ALA A 92 9.83 -1.22 4.16
CA ALA A 92 9.37 -0.34 3.10
C ALA A 92 7.84 -0.31 3.00
N SER A 93 7.18 -1.47 3.04
CA SER A 93 5.71 -1.54 3.01
C SER A 93 5.08 -0.97 4.28
N ALA A 94 5.61 -1.30 5.46
CA ALA A 94 5.10 -0.74 6.72
C ALA A 94 5.22 0.80 6.76
N ALA A 95 6.34 1.36 6.30
CA ALA A 95 6.52 2.81 6.22
C ALA A 95 5.56 3.44 5.20
N ALA A 96 5.39 2.83 4.04
CA ALA A 96 4.47 3.28 2.99
C ALA A 96 3.02 3.32 3.50
N ASN A 97 2.52 2.21 4.05
CA ASN A 97 1.16 2.11 4.59
C ASN A 97 0.94 3.05 5.77
N ALA A 98 1.91 3.16 6.69
CA ALA A 98 1.77 4.07 7.84
C ALA A 98 1.67 5.54 7.40
N LEU A 99 2.45 5.94 6.39
CA LEU A 99 2.42 7.31 5.87
C LEU A 99 1.14 7.59 5.06
N SER A 100 0.70 6.65 4.22
CA SER A 100 -0.53 6.82 3.43
C SER A 100 -1.78 6.78 4.31
N PHE A 101 -1.84 5.88 5.30
CA PHE A 101 -2.91 5.85 6.30
C PHE A 101 -2.94 7.13 7.14
N GLY A 102 -1.77 7.59 7.62
CA GLY A 102 -1.66 8.84 8.36
C GLY A 102 -2.09 10.07 7.55
N LEU A 103 -1.75 10.11 6.26
CA LEU A 103 -2.24 11.15 5.35
C LEU A 103 -3.77 11.07 5.19
N GLY A 104 -4.31 9.86 5.06
CA GLY A 104 -5.75 9.62 5.02
C GLY A 104 -6.46 10.22 6.24
N LEU A 105 -5.93 10.01 7.44
CA LEU A 105 -6.46 10.59 8.68
C LEU A 105 -6.37 12.12 8.74
N ALA A 106 -5.35 12.72 8.15
CA ALA A 106 -5.13 14.17 8.18
C ALA A 106 -5.99 14.96 7.18
N VAL A 107 -6.49 14.28 6.12
CA VAL A 107 -7.26 14.88 5.02
C VAL A 107 -8.77 14.56 5.12
N LEU A 108 -9.15 13.64 6.01
CA LEU A 108 -10.54 13.36 6.42
C LEU A 108 -11.11 14.46 7.34
#